data_AF-A0A3C0A1W8-F1
#
_entry.id   AF-A0A3C0A1W8-F1
#
_cell.length_a   1.000
_cell.length_b   1.000
_cell.length_c   1.000
_cell.angle_alpha   90.00
_cell.angle_beta   90.00
_cell.angle_gamma   90.00
#
_symmetry.space_group_name_H-M   'P 1'
#
loop_
_entity.id
_entity.type
_entity.pdbx_description
1 polymer ?
#
loop_
_entity_poly.entity_id
_entity_poly.type
_entity_poly.pdbx_seq_one_letter_code
_entity_poly.pdbx_strand_id
1 'polypeptide(L)'
;MRPLTMVLLLALSGPPAAAQVFLGAEVGPDAFLKNDEVRLDTFSDEAFAWALSAQISSSTLYSVFDSTEGEKEIFKYLRSGIYRQELITLILISEKTAVPFSKLVPELAKEGSLRSVAKKYGGDLPMLFSEAGEIKAVADSEMRLFMDNLSVDNSAVAMQELAAISESSGVFTAEISTSIGKKP
;
A
#
# COMPACT_ATOMS: atom_id res chain seq x y z
N MET A 1 52.35 -41.72 6.32
CA MET A 1 51.12 -40.94 6.08
C MET A 1 51.02 -39.64 6.91
N ARG A 2 52.15 -39.06 7.37
CA ARG A 2 52.18 -37.79 8.12
C ARG A 2 52.43 -36.49 7.33
N PRO A 3 52.88 -36.47 6.05
CA PRO A 3 53.11 -35.19 5.37
C PRO A 3 51.83 -34.56 4.82
N LEU A 4 50.72 -35.30 4.70
CA LEU A 4 49.45 -34.78 4.15
C LEU A 4 48.75 -33.83 5.13
N THR A 5 48.88 -34.05 6.44
CA THR A 5 48.22 -33.26 7.48
C THR A 5 48.86 -31.89 7.69
N MET A 6 50.15 -31.71 7.36
CA MET A 6 50.81 -30.40 7.46
C MET A 6 50.44 -29.45 6.31
N VAL A 7 50.13 -29.98 5.12
CA VAL A 7 49.69 -29.15 3.99
C VAL A 7 48.27 -28.59 4.22
N LEU A 8 47.40 -29.35 4.87
CA LEU A 8 46.03 -28.92 5.18
C LEU A 8 46.00 -27.75 6.19
N LEU A 9 46.91 -27.74 7.17
CA LEU A 9 46.97 -26.68 8.19
C LEU A 9 47.54 -25.36 7.65
N LEU A 10 48.38 -25.40 6.62
CA LEU A 10 48.90 -24.19 5.97
C LEU A 10 47.86 -23.50 5.07
N ALA A 11 46.85 -24.24 4.60
CA ALA A 11 45.76 -23.69 3.78
C ALA A 11 44.70 -22.92 4.60
N LEU A 12 44.68 -23.08 5.93
CA LEU A 12 43.72 -22.42 6.83
C LEU A 12 44.22 -21.11 7.46
N SER A 13 45.49 -20.73 7.26
CA SER A 13 46.09 -19.53 7.87
C SER A 13 46.22 -18.33 6.94
N GLY A 14 45.43 -18.28 5.86
CA GLY A 14 45.33 -17.07 5.04
C GLY A 14 44.61 -15.96 5.82
N PRO A 15 45.13 -14.72 5.89
CA PRO A 15 44.34 -13.61 6.39
C PRO A 15 43.05 -13.49 5.55
N PRO A 16 41.91 -13.10 6.14
CA PRO A 16 40.69 -12.91 5.37
C PRO A 16 41.00 -11.86 4.30
N ALA A 17 40.99 -12.28 3.04
CA ALA A 17 40.94 -11.35 1.92
C ALA A 17 39.69 -10.51 2.18
N ALA A 18 39.88 -9.24 2.53
CA ALA A 18 38.80 -8.27 2.56
C ALA A 18 38.25 -8.27 1.14
N ALA A 19 37.15 -8.99 0.94
CA ALA A 19 36.30 -8.85 -0.22
C ALA A 19 35.80 -7.40 -0.17
N GLN A 20 36.59 -6.50 -0.75
CA GLN A 20 36.12 -5.18 -1.12
C GLN A 20 35.04 -5.46 -2.16
N VAL A 21 33.82 -5.55 -1.68
CA VAL A 21 32.64 -5.37 -2.50
C VAL A 21 32.81 -3.96 -3.05
N PHE A 22 33.26 -3.87 -4.29
CA PHE A 22 33.29 -2.64 -5.07
C PHE A 22 31.83 -2.33 -5.36
N LEU A 23 31.11 -1.86 -4.33
CA LEU A 23 29.78 -1.30 -4.43
C LEU A 23 29.99 0.03 -5.16
N GLY A 24 29.96 -0.04 -6.49
CA GLY A 24 29.91 1.13 -7.38
C GLY A 24 28.59 1.87 -7.18
N ALA A 25 28.43 2.49 -6.02
CA ALA A 25 27.33 3.34 -5.67
C ALA A 25 27.83 4.20 -4.50
N GLU A 26 28.28 5.39 -4.85
CA GLU A 26 28.51 6.55 -4.00
C GLU A 26 27.23 7.00 -3.27
N VAL A 27 26.69 6.09 -2.46
CA VAL A 27 25.54 6.27 -1.59
C VAL A 27 26.12 6.63 -0.24
N GLY A 28 26.38 7.92 -0.06
CA GLY A 28 26.73 8.45 1.25
C GLY A 28 25.60 8.20 2.27
N PRO A 29 25.90 8.26 3.58
CA PRO A 29 24.89 8.11 4.64
C PRO A 29 23.72 9.11 4.53
N ASP A 30 23.87 10.16 3.70
CA ASP A 30 22.82 11.12 3.36
C ASP A 30 21.69 10.55 2.49
N ALA A 31 21.91 9.44 1.79
CA ALA A 31 20.85 8.81 0.99
C ALA A 31 19.80 8.09 1.86
N PHE A 32 20.12 7.77 3.12
CA PHE A 32 19.13 7.27 4.08
C PHE A 32 18.24 8.38 4.64
N LEU A 33 18.65 9.65 4.52
CA LEU A 33 17.89 10.81 5.01
C LEU A 33 16.97 11.42 3.95
N LYS A 34 17.07 10.98 2.70
CA LYS A 34 15.97 11.16 1.75
C LYS A 34 14.83 10.23 2.16
N ASN A 35 13.92 10.80 2.95
CA ASN A 35 12.48 10.52 2.83
C ASN A 35 12.08 10.81 1.38
N ASP A 36 12.52 9.99 0.43
CA ASP A 36 11.68 9.74 -0.73
C ASP A 36 10.43 9.12 -0.12
N GLU A 37 9.39 9.96 0.04
CA GLU A 37 8.04 9.48 0.24
C GLU A 37 7.90 8.32 -0.73
N VAL A 38 7.83 7.10 -0.20
CA VAL A 38 7.49 5.93 -0.99
C VAL A 38 6.15 6.31 -1.60
N ARG A 39 6.18 6.71 -2.87
CA ARG A 39 4.98 6.95 -3.66
C ARG A 39 4.33 5.58 -3.77
N LEU A 40 3.53 5.25 -2.76
CA LEU A 40 2.62 4.13 -2.77
C LEU A 40 1.86 4.25 -4.08
N ASP A 41 1.90 3.20 -4.88
CA ASP A 41 1.13 3.13 -6.12
C ASP A 41 -0.36 3.05 -5.74
N THR A 42 -0.92 4.22 -5.43
CA THR A 42 -2.29 4.38 -4.91
C THR A 42 -3.32 3.84 -5.88
N PHE A 43 -3.02 3.92 -7.19
CA PHE A 43 -3.87 3.37 -8.22
C PHE A 43 -3.91 1.85 -8.17
N SER A 44 -2.76 1.20 -7.94
CA SER A 44 -2.73 -0.26 -7.82
C SER A 44 -3.50 -0.76 -6.60
N ASP A 45 -3.45 -0.04 -5.47
CA ASP A 45 -4.16 -0.45 -4.26
C ASP A 45 -5.67 -0.16 -4.35
N GLU A 46 -6.06 0.93 -5.02
CA GLU A 46 -7.47 1.22 -5.32
C GLU A 46 -8.05 0.17 -6.29
N ALA A 47 -7.35 -0.13 -7.38
CA ALA A 47 -7.76 -1.17 -8.32
C ALA A 47 -7.86 -2.55 -7.66
N PHE A 48 -6.93 -2.87 -6.74
CA PHE A 48 -6.99 -4.08 -5.96
C PHE A 48 -8.19 -4.08 -5.00
N ALA A 49 -8.50 -2.95 -4.36
CA ALA A 49 -9.66 -2.84 -3.47
C ALA A 49 -10.98 -3.11 -4.20
N TRP A 50 -11.13 -2.58 -5.41
CA TRP A 50 -12.27 -2.85 -6.29
C TRP A 50 -12.31 -4.31 -6.77
N ALA A 51 -11.18 -4.87 -7.18
CA ALA A 51 -11.11 -6.27 -7.59
C ALA A 51 -11.47 -7.21 -6.43
N LEU A 52 -10.96 -6.92 -5.22
CA LEU A 52 -11.25 -7.72 -4.04
C LEU A 52 -12.72 -7.60 -3.62
N SER A 53 -13.32 -6.41 -3.70
CA SER A 53 -14.74 -6.24 -3.35
C SER A 53 -15.68 -6.97 -4.30
N ALA A 54 -15.27 -7.21 -5.55
CA ALA A 54 -16.00 -8.06 -6.49
C ALA A 54 -15.90 -9.56 -6.15
N GLN A 55 -14.81 -10.00 -5.52
CA GLN A 55 -14.58 -11.40 -5.14
C GLN A 55 -15.26 -11.80 -3.83
N ILE A 56 -15.49 -10.85 -2.93
CA ILE A 56 -16.10 -11.09 -1.63
C ILE A 56 -17.57 -10.68 -1.67
N SER A 57 -18.45 -11.50 -1.10
CA SER A 57 -19.89 -11.19 -1.09
C SER A 57 -20.16 -9.86 -0.37
N SER A 58 -21.11 -9.07 -0.89
CA SER A 58 -21.50 -7.80 -0.25
C SER A 58 -22.00 -7.99 1.18
N SER A 59 -22.64 -9.14 1.48
CA SER A 59 -23.04 -9.50 2.84
C SER A 59 -21.84 -9.71 3.77
N THR A 60 -20.78 -10.36 3.28
CA THR A 60 -19.54 -10.55 4.05
C THR A 60 -18.90 -9.20 4.31
N LEU A 61 -18.71 -8.36 3.28
CA LEU A 61 -18.11 -7.03 3.43
C LEU A 61 -18.89 -6.15 4.42
N TYR A 62 -20.23 -6.15 4.32
CA TYR A 62 -21.07 -5.45 5.26
C TYR A 62 -20.92 -5.98 6.69
N SER A 63 -20.90 -7.30 6.89
CA SER A 63 -20.73 -7.87 8.23
C SER A 63 -19.35 -7.61 8.86
N VAL A 64 -18.31 -7.57 8.03
CA VAL A 64 -16.91 -7.43 8.46
C VAL A 64 -16.56 -5.98 8.77
N PHE A 65 -17.01 -5.05 7.91
CA PHE A 65 -16.69 -3.62 8.01
C PHE A 65 -17.80 -2.76 8.62
N ASP A 66 -19.03 -3.26 8.73
CA ASP A 66 -20.23 -2.48 9.08
C ASP A 66 -20.42 -1.25 8.18
N SER A 67 -20.11 -1.42 6.89
CA SER A 67 -20.12 -0.36 5.87
C SER A 67 -20.75 -0.86 4.58
N THR A 68 -21.47 0.04 3.90
CA THR A 68 -22.00 -0.20 2.54
C THR A 68 -20.98 0.07 1.44
N GLU A 69 -19.81 0.61 1.79
CA GLU A 69 -18.72 0.97 0.87
C GLU A 69 -17.47 0.13 1.22
N GLY A 70 -17.56 -1.18 0.95
CA GLY A 70 -16.54 -2.16 1.34
C GLY A 70 -15.19 -1.91 0.64
N GLU A 71 -15.21 -1.49 -0.62
CA GLU A 71 -14.03 -1.12 -1.40
C GLU A 71 -13.25 0.04 -0.78
N LYS A 72 -13.95 1.06 -0.23
CA LYS A 72 -13.28 2.20 0.41
C LYS A 72 -12.62 1.81 1.72
N GLU A 73 -13.26 0.94 2.50
CA GLU A 73 -12.66 0.41 3.73
C GLU A 73 -11.43 -0.45 3.40
N ILE A 74 -11.52 -1.34 2.41
CA ILE A 74 -10.35 -2.12 1.93
C ILE A 74 -9.20 -1.17 1.54
N PHE A 75 -9.48 -0.17 0.71
CA PHE A 75 -8.47 0.77 0.23
C PHE A 75 -7.82 1.56 1.38
N LYS A 76 -8.62 2.03 2.35
CA LYS A 76 -8.14 2.71 3.55
C LYS A 76 -7.14 1.86 4.34
N TYR A 77 -7.40 0.57 4.49
CA TYR A 77 -6.50 -0.33 5.21
C TYR A 77 -5.24 -0.66 4.41
N LEU A 78 -5.33 -0.81 3.09
CA LEU A 78 -4.14 -0.95 2.23
C LEU A 78 -3.24 0.29 2.34
N ARG A 79 -3.82 1.49 2.31
CA ARG A 79 -3.07 2.75 2.51
C ARG A 79 -2.43 2.89 3.89
N SER A 80 -2.94 2.17 4.89
CA SER A 80 -2.32 2.12 6.22
C SER A 80 -1.11 1.19 6.31
N GLY A 81 -0.75 0.52 5.21
CA GLY A 81 0.41 -0.36 5.10
C GLY A 81 0.13 -1.84 5.37
N ILE A 82 -1.14 -2.24 5.45
CA ILE A 82 -1.51 -3.65 5.58
C ILE A 82 -1.31 -4.34 4.23
N TYR A 83 -0.57 -5.46 4.22
CA TYR A 83 -0.34 -6.22 2.99
C TYR A 83 -1.64 -6.86 2.48
N ARG A 84 -1.78 -6.97 1.16
CA ARG A 84 -3.00 -7.51 0.51
C ARG A 84 -3.45 -8.88 1.05
N GLN A 85 -2.54 -9.83 1.17
CA GLN A 85 -2.87 -11.18 1.67
C GLN A 85 -3.19 -11.17 3.17
N GLU A 86 -2.52 -10.30 3.93
CA GLU A 86 -2.78 -10.11 5.36
C GLU A 86 -4.16 -9.50 5.59
N LEU A 87 -4.54 -8.49 4.80
CA LEU A 87 -5.86 -7.90 4.80
C LEU A 87 -6.95 -8.95 4.53
N ILE A 88 -6.79 -9.76 3.48
CA ILE A 88 -7.75 -10.84 3.18
C ILE A 88 -7.81 -11.85 4.31
N THR A 89 -6.66 -12.22 4.89
CA THR A 89 -6.61 -13.13 6.05
C THR A 89 -7.39 -12.56 7.23
N LEU A 90 -7.25 -11.27 7.53
CA LEU A 90 -8.00 -10.60 8.58
C LEU A 90 -9.51 -10.53 8.28
N ILE A 91 -9.90 -10.36 7.01
CA ILE A 91 -11.31 -10.42 6.60
C ILE A 91 -11.88 -11.82 6.88
N LEU A 92 -11.16 -12.88 6.49
CA LEU A 92 -11.58 -14.26 6.73
C LEU A 92 -11.64 -14.59 8.23
N ILE A 93 -10.70 -14.07 9.04
CA ILE A 93 -10.77 -14.20 10.51
C ILE A 93 -12.03 -13.50 11.04
N SER A 94 -12.28 -12.26 10.60
CA SER A 94 -13.46 -11.48 11.02
C SER A 94 -14.75 -12.20 10.69
N GLU A 95 -14.88 -12.72 9.47
CA GLU A 95 -16.04 -13.47 9.01
C GLU A 95 -16.27 -14.74 9.83
N LYS A 96 -15.24 -15.57 10.04
CA LYS A 96 -15.38 -16.85 10.76
C LYS A 96 -15.59 -16.69 12.26
N THR A 97 -15.11 -15.60 12.86
CA THR A 97 -15.13 -15.39 14.31
C THR A 97 -16.15 -14.34 14.76
N ALA A 98 -16.81 -13.65 13.83
CA ALA A 98 -17.69 -12.50 14.06
C ALA A 98 -17.03 -11.37 14.87
N VAL A 99 -15.70 -11.30 14.86
CA VAL A 99 -14.94 -10.21 15.49
C VAL A 99 -14.84 -9.06 14.50
N PRO A 100 -15.26 -7.83 14.84
CA PRO A 100 -15.20 -6.69 13.94
C PRO A 100 -13.78 -6.44 13.41
N PHE A 101 -13.65 -6.18 12.11
CA PHE A 101 -12.34 -5.92 11.48
C PHE A 101 -11.60 -4.74 12.12
N SER A 102 -12.36 -3.71 12.52
CA SER A 102 -11.85 -2.54 13.24
C SER A 102 -11.15 -2.86 14.56
N LYS A 103 -11.40 -4.03 15.16
CA LYS A 103 -10.69 -4.53 16.34
C LYS A 103 -9.46 -5.35 15.96
N LEU A 104 -9.53 -6.12 14.87
CA LEU A 104 -8.43 -6.99 14.45
C LEU A 104 -7.18 -6.21 14.01
N VAL A 105 -7.35 -5.09 13.30
CA VAL A 105 -6.23 -4.27 12.83
C VAL A 105 -5.36 -3.69 13.97
N PRO A 106 -5.92 -3.00 14.97
CA PRO A 106 -5.11 -2.52 16.10
C PRO A 106 -4.56 -3.66 16.94
N GLU A 107 -5.20 -4.84 16.94
CA GLU A 107 -4.63 -6.02 17.59
C GLU A 107 -3.45 -6.60 16.83
N LEU A 108 -3.48 -6.62 15.50
CA LEU A 108 -2.32 -6.99 14.70
C LEU A 108 -1.10 -6.12 15.02
N ALA A 109 -1.30 -4.81 15.14
CA ALA A 109 -0.24 -3.88 15.52
C ALA A 109 0.29 -4.14 16.95
N LYS A 110 -0.57 -4.57 17.89
CA LYS A 110 -0.19 -4.88 19.28
C LYS A 110 0.52 -6.23 19.40
N GLU A 111 -0.01 -7.25 18.75
CA GLU A 111 0.48 -8.63 18.82
C GLU A 111 1.69 -8.87 17.90
N GLY A 112 1.92 -7.97 16.94
CA GLY A 112 3.07 -7.95 16.04
C GLY A 112 3.06 -9.02 14.94
N SER A 113 2.09 -9.93 14.92
CA SER A 113 1.98 -10.95 13.86
C SER A 113 0.56 -11.48 13.68
N LEU A 114 0.22 -11.84 12.43
CA LEU A 114 -0.99 -12.57 12.09
C LEU A 114 -1.16 -13.88 12.87
N ARG A 115 -0.05 -14.57 13.16
CA ARG A 115 -0.09 -15.84 13.89
C ARG A 115 -0.63 -15.65 15.30
N SER A 116 -0.22 -14.59 15.99
CA SER A 116 -0.72 -14.27 17.33
C SER A 116 -2.21 -13.92 17.29
N VAL A 117 -2.64 -13.10 16.32
CA VAL A 117 -4.06 -12.72 16.13
C VAL A 117 -4.92 -13.95 15.85
N ALA A 118 -4.53 -14.78 14.89
CA ALA A 118 -5.25 -16.00 14.54
C ALA A 118 -5.35 -16.96 15.74
N LYS A 119 -4.25 -17.16 16.48
CA LYS A 119 -4.26 -17.98 17.71
C LYS A 119 -5.22 -17.44 18.76
N LYS A 120 -5.27 -16.12 18.95
CA LYS A 120 -6.12 -15.46 19.95
C LYS A 120 -7.61 -15.64 19.65
N TYR A 121 -7.99 -15.61 18.38
CA TYR A 121 -9.38 -15.74 17.94
C TYR A 121 -9.75 -17.14 17.44
N GLY A 122 -8.85 -18.12 17.57
CA GLY A 122 -9.13 -19.52 17.21
C GLY A 122 -9.13 -19.82 15.71
N GLY A 123 -8.47 -19.00 14.90
CA GLY A 123 -8.29 -19.23 13.46
C GLY A 123 -7.14 -20.19 13.14
N ASP A 124 -7.38 -21.12 12.22
CA ASP A 124 -6.32 -21.93 11.61
C ASP A 124 -5.55 -21.08 10.59
N LEU A 125 -4.47 -20.42 11.03
CA LEU A 125 -3.71 -19.50 10.20
C LEU A 125 -3.20 -20.14 8.88
N PRO A 126 -2.56 -21.33 8.87
CA PRO A 126 -2.17 -21.98 7.62
C PRO A 126 -3.32 -22.11 6.61
N MET A 127 -4.48 -22.58 7.06
CA MET A 127 -5.66 -22.73 6.20
C MET A 127 -6.12 -21.36 5.68
N LEU A 128 -6.32 -20.40 6.58
CA LEU A 128 -6.82 -19.06 6.25
C LEU A 128 -5.87 -18.29 5.34
N PHE A 129 -4.56 -18.42 5.56
CA PHE A 129 -3.55 -17.73 4.77
C PHE A 129 -3.42 -18.32 3.36
N SER A 130 -3.62 -19.64 3.22
CA SER A 130 -3.71 -20.32 1.92
C SER A 130 -4.95 -19.85 1.14
N GLU A 131 -6.12 -19.88 1.80
CA GLU A 131 -7.39 -19.39 1.25
C GLU A 131 -7.29 -17.91 0.81
N ALA A 132 -6.68 -17.07 1.66
CA ALA A 132 -6.40 -15.68 1.33
C ALA A 132 -5.46 -15.52 0.13
N GLY A 133 -4.51 -16.44 -0.06
CA GLY A 133 -3.60 -16.45 -1.20
C GLY A 133 -4.32 -16.75 -2.51
N GLU A 134 -5.29 -17.66 -2.50
CA GLU A 134 -6.13 -17.98 -3.67
C GLU A 134 -7.01 -16.79 -4.05
N ILE A 135 -7.71 -16.20 -3.07
CA ILE A 135 -8.53 -14.99 -3.29
C ILE A 135 -7.67 -13.85 -3.83
N LYS A 136 -6.48 -13.63 -3.24
CA LYS A 136 -5.54 -12.61 -3.70
C LYS A 136 -5.13 -12.83 -5.16
N ALA A 137 -4.82 -14.06 -5.54
CA ALA A 137 -4.39 -14.38 -6.90
C ALA A 137 -5.48 -14.05 -7.92
N VAL A 138 -6.74 -14.34 -7.60
CA VAL A 138 -7.89 -13.97 -8.44
C VAL A 138 -8.02 -12.46 -8.52
N ALA A 139 -8.05 -11.76 -7.38
CA ALA A 139 -8.16 -10.30 -7.34
C ALA A 139 -7.03 -9.61 -8.11
N ASP A 140 -5.76 -10.04 -7.93
CA ASP A 140 -4.61 -9.51 -8.66
C ASP A 140 -4.74 -9.71 -10.19
N SER A 141 -5.32 -10.83 -10.62
CA SER A 141 -5.54 -11.09 -12.06
C SER A 141 -6.61 -10.18 -12.67
N GLU A 142 -7.58 -9.76 -11.87
CA GLU A 142 -8.69 -8.90 -12.28
C GLU A 142 -8.41 -7.41 -12.10
N MET A 143 -7.38 -7.02 -11.34
CA MET A 143 -6.98 -5.62 -11.12
C MET A 143 -6.92 -4.80 -12.40
N ARG A 144 -6.48 -5.41 -13.51
CA ARG A 144 -6.35 -4.73 -14.81
C ARG A 144 -7.69 -4.14 -15.27
N LEU A 145 -8.81 -4.80 -14.98
CA LEU A 145 -10.15 -4.33 -15.33
C LEU A 145 -10.51 -3.01 -14.63
N PHE A 146 -9.90 -2.73 -13.48
CA PHE A 146 -10.16 -1.53 -12.68
C PHE A 146 -9.11 -0.45 -12.92
N MET A 147 -7.87 -0.81 -13.26
CA MET A 147 -6.82 0.16 -13.60
C MET A 147 -7.18 1.00 -14.84
N ASP A 148 -7.75 0.37 -15.86
CA ASP A 148 -8.12 1.05 -17.11
C ASP A 148 -9.29 2.03 -16.91
N ASN A 149 -10.18 1.76 -15.97
CA ASN A 149 -11.31 2.64 -15.66
C ASN A 149 -10.88 3.81 -14.74
N LEU A 150 -10.00 3.56 -13.75
CA LEU A 150 -9.50 4.59 -12.84
C LEU A 150 -8.61 5.64 -13.53
N SER A 151 -7.97 5.27 -14.64
CA SER A 151 -7.13 6.19 -15.43
C SER A 151 -7.94 7.15 -16.31
N VAL A 152 -9.14 6.75 -16.75
CA VAL A 152 -10.03 7.59 -17.57
C VAL A 152 -10.67 8.70 -16.75
N ASP A 153 -11.18 8.40 -15.56
CA ASP A 153 -11.89 9.39 -14.73
C ASP A 153 -10.98 10.51 -14.22
N ASN A 154 -9.72 10.20 -13.88
CA ASN A 154 -8.77 11.22 -13.45
C ASN A 154 -8.27 12.13 -14.58
N SER A 155 -8.24 11.63 -15.83
CA SER A 155 -7.90 12.46 -16.99
C SER A 155 -9.03 13.44 -17.35
N ALA A 156 -10.28 13.04 -17.17
CA ALA A 156 -11.44 13.91 -17.35
C ALA A 156 -11.51 15.01 -16.27
N VAL A 157 -11.26 14.67 -15.01
CA VAL A 157 -11.22 15.64 -13.90
C VAL A 157 -10.07 16.64 -14.08
N ALA A 158 -8.88 16.18 -14.48
CA ALA A 158 -7.74 17.06 -14.76
C ALA A 158 -8.00 18.02 -15.94
N MET A 159 -8.71 17.58 -16.98
CA MET A 159 -9.13 18.48 -18.08
C MET A 159 -10.21 19.47 -17.64
N GLN A 160 -11.12 19.09 -16.74
CA GLN A 160 -12.16 19.96 -16.23
C GLN A 160 -11.60 21.04 -15.29
N GLU A 161 -10.57 20.72 -14.50
CA GLU A 161 -9.88 21.68 -13.64
C GLU A 161 -9.05 22.69 -14.46
N LEU A 162 -8.40 22.24 -15.54
CA LEU A 162 -7.72 23.13 -16.50
C LEU A 162 -8.70 24.06 -17.24
N ALA A 163 -9.90 23.58 -17.56
CA ALA A 163 -10.95 24.40 -18.17
C ALA A 163 -11.47 25.48 -17.20
N ALA A 164 -11.66 25.15 -15.92
CA ALA A 164 -12.11 26.11 -14.90
C ALA A 164 -11.07 27.21 -14.62
N ILE A 165 -9.77 26.90 -14.69
CA ILE A 165 -8.68 27.89 -14.54
C ILE A 165 -8.60 28.81 -15.78
N SER A 166 -8.91 28.29 -16.97
CA SER A 166 -8.97 29.08 -18.21
C SER A 166 -10.15 30.07 -18.23
N GLU A 167 -11.28 29.73 -17.59
CA GLU A 167 -12.43 30.64 -17.51
C GLU A 167 -12.27 31.72 -16.43
N SER A 168 -11.52 31.42 -15.36
CA SER A 168 -11.24 32.38 -14.26
C SER A 168 -10.25 33.50 -14.63
N SER A 169 -9.49 33.37 -15.71
CA SER A 169 -8.44 34.32 -16.10
C SER A 169 -8.88 35.36 -17.16
N GLY A 170 -10.14 35.30 -17.60
CA GLY A 170 -10.68 36.16 -18.67
C GLY A 170 -11.38 37.46 -18.24
N VAL A 171 -11.59 37.72 -16.94
CA VAL A 171 -12.39 38.88 -16.49
C VAL A 171 -11.66 39.68 -15.41
N PHE A 172 -10.60 40.40 -15.80
CA PHE A 172 -10.11 41.53 -15.00
C PHE A 172 -9.61 42.65 -15.91
N THR A 173 -10.52 43.23 -16.70
CA THR A 173 -10.29 44.51 -17.38
C THR A 173 -11.07 45.62 -16.68
N ALA A 174 -10.32 46.35 -15.85
CA ALA A 174 -10.35 47.80 -15.63
C ALA A 174 -11.69 48.55 -15.55
N GLU A 175 -11.98 49.11 -14.36
CA GLU A 175 -12.47 50.49 -14.25
C GLU A 175 -11.83 51.20 -13.04
N ILE A 176 -10.72 51.92 -13.26
CA ILE A 176 -10.20 52.90 -12.31
C ILE A 176 -10.77 54.25 -12.74
N SER A 177 -11.87 54.65 -12.13
CA SER A 177 -12.40 56.01 -12.26
C SER A 177 -11.63 56.96 -11.34
N THR A 178 -10.83 57.83 -11.95
CA THR A 178 -10.22 59.01 -11.34
C THR A 178 -11.25 60.13 -11.25
N SER A 179 -11.54 60.63 -10.04
CA SER A 179 -12.22 61.93 -9.87
C SER A 179 -11.39 62.85 -8.98
N ILE A 180 -10.93 63.93 -9.59
CA ILE A 180 -10.14 65.03 -9.02
C ILE A 180 -11.09 66.18 -8.61
N GLY A 181 -10.82 66.80 -7.46
CA GLY A 181 -11.33 68.14 -7.06
C GLY A 181 -12.50 68.07 -6.06
N LYS A 182 -12.61 68.91 -5.02
CA LYS A 182 -12.15 70.30 -4.83
C LYS A 182 -12.27 70.67 -3.33
N LYS A 183 -11.29 71.40 -2.79
CA LYS A 183 -11.27 72.03 -1.45
C LYS A 183 -12.40 73.07 -1.26
N PRO A 184 -12.74 73.40 -0.01
CA PRO A 184 -12.39 74.72 0.54
C PRO A 184 -11.21 74.66 1.53
#